data_AF-A0AAW0FRK6-F1
#
_entry.id   AF-A0AAW0FRK6-F1
#
_cell.length_a   1.000
_cell.length_b   1.000
_cell.length_c   1.000
_cell.angle_alpha   90.00
_cell.angle_beta   90.00
_cell.angle_gamma   90.00
#
_symmetry.space_group_name_H-M   'P 1'
#
loop_
_entity.id
_entity.type
_entity.pdbx_description
1 polymer ?
#
loop_
_entity_poly.entity_id
_entity_poly.type
_entity_poly.pdbx_seq_one_letter_code
_entity_poly.pdbx_strand_id
1 'polypeptide(L)'
;MVTIAVMPVLTTPFKSFPVMTPRMLPTGDNIEFRESAFFSRHSALPSPAEVRALTAQAGGPYKRLTYGRRRNILMFLDTGLLVKWGTGVAKAEGQCLWACQHSIPGVVPVPEIYGWRTDRDHEFEDTFLYMELVKGDTLEARWPTLLSEDKFAISMQLRDILARMRRVQQDPDDSFLGHVGRQPLLDYIFTQTALTGGPFQSTRELNDFLARMCLMKRKGYDPEAPISHPEYRSQLPDDGPITFTHSDLHPSNIMVSGPDDGPPRILAIIDWQQSGWYPSYWEWCKLAWCVPYEGEWYTEYLPQILTPEDAYEPWCYFTLSLGF
;
A
#
# COMPACT_ATOMS: atom_id res chain seq x y z
N MET A 1 -26.92 23.08 -10.73
CA MET A 1 -25.44 23.16 -10.75
C MET A 1 -24.96 22.74 -9.38
N VAL A 2 -24.51 21.48 -9.24
CA VAL A 2 -23.90 20.99 -8.00
C VAL A 2 -22.41 21.30 -8.11
N THR A 3 -21.96 22.28 -7.36
CA THR A 3 -20.55 22.66 -7.26
C THR A 3 -19.82 21.53 -6.54
N ILE A 4 -19.08 20.70 -7.28
CA ILE A 4 -18.12 19.78 -6.69
C ILE A 4 -17.03 20.65 -6.08
N ALA A 5 -16.97 20.68 -4.74
CA ALA A 5 -15.89 21.33 -4.02
C ALA A 5 -14.60 20.56 -4.31
N VAL A 6 -13.79 21.09 -5.24
CA VAL A 6 -12.41 20.67 -5.42
C VAL A 6 -11.67 21.10 -4.16
N MET A 7 -11.32 20.13 -3.31
CA MET A 7 -10.45 20.35 -2.16
C MET A 7 -9.14 20.98 -2.68
N PRO A 8 -8.74 22.17 -2.22
CA PRO A 8 -7.49 22.77 -2.65
C PRO A 8 -6.35 21.88 -2.17
N VAL A 9 -5.45 21.52 -3.10
CA VAL A 9 -4.16 20.92 -2.75
C VAL A 9 -3.40 21.96 -1.93
N LEU A 10 -3.46 21.84 -0.60
CA LEU A 10 -2.77 22.73 0.32
C LEU A 10 -1.26 22.51 0.17
N THR A 11 -0.61 23.38 -0.59
CA THR A 11 0.85 23.47 -0.76
C THR A 11 1.50 24.22 0.41
N THR A 12 1.00 24.04 1.64
CA THR A 12 1.67 24.59 2.82
C THR A 12 2.97 23.82 3.08
N PRO A 13 4.14 24.47 3.04
CA PRO A 13 5.39 23.81 3.42
C PRO A 13 5.34 23.47 4.91
N PHE A 14 5.61 22.20 5.22
CA PHE A 14 5.70 21.73 6.60
C PHE A 14 6.82 22.47 7.35
N LYS A 15 6.49 23.12 8.48
CA LYS A 15 7.48 23.78 9.37
C LYS A 15 8.44 22.78 10.04
N SER A 16 8.04 21.51 10.11
CA SER A 16 8.78 20.35 10.57
C SER A 16 8.23 19.13 9.83
N PHE A 17 9.06 18.13 9.49
CA PHE A 17 8.57 16.94 8.81
C PHE A 17 7.45 16.27 9.61
N PRO A 18 6.38 15.80 8.95
CA PRO A 18 5.27 15.19 9.67
C PRO A 18 5.70 13.84 10.24
N VAL A 19 5.22 13.55 11.45
CA VAL A 19 5.56 12.33 12.21
C VAL A 19 4.34 11.43 12.29
N MET A 20 4.55 10.13 12.04
CA MET A 20 3.53 9.10 12.17
C MET A 20 4.01 8.04 13.16
N THR A 21 3.24 7.81 14.23
CA THR A 21 3.61 6.89 15.31
C THR A 21 2.52 5.82 15.52
N PRO A 22 2.84 4.61 16.01
CA PRO A 22 1.82 3.60 16.29
C PRO A 22 0.75 4.06 17.29
N ARG A 23 1.10 4.95 18.23
CA ARG A 23 0.24 5.38 19.34
C ARG A 23 -0.98 6.20 18.90
N MET A 24 -0.92 6.84 17.73
CA MET A 24 -2.04 7.63 17.23
C MET A 24 -3.11 6.80 16.53
N LEU A 25 -2.80 5.54 16.18
CA LEU A 25 -3.67 4.73 15.35
C LEU A 25 -4.91 4.26 16.12
N PRO A 26 -6.10 4.29 15.51
CA PRO A 26 -7.28 3.67 16.09
C PRO A 26 -7.09 2.14 16.16
N THR A 27 -7.42 1.52 17.30
CA THR A 27 -7.14 0.09 17.57
C THR A 27 -8.37 -0.80 17.66
N GLY A 28 -9.55 -0.24 17.86
CA GLY A 28 -10.82 -0.97 17.98
C GLY A 28 -11.13 -1.88 16.79
N ASP A 29 -11.86 -2.96 17.05
CA ASP A 29 -12.28 -3.93 16.01
C ASP A 29 -13.41 -3.41 15.13
N ASN A 30 -14.21 -2.50 15.67
CA ASN A 30 -15.32 -1.87 14.96
C ASN A 30 -15.25 -0.37 15.21
N ILE A 31 -14.93 0.40 14.17
CA ILE A 31 -14.79 1.85 14.24
C ILE A 31 -15.52 2.49 13.07
N GLU A 32 -16.19 3.60 13.35
CA GLU A 32 -16.78 4.48 12.36
C GLU A 32 -16.28 5.90 12.62
N PHE A 33 -15.69 6.51 11.59
CA PHE A 33 -15.23 7.90 11.64
C PHE A 33 -16.40 8.79 11.28
N ARG A 34 -17.22 9.15 12.28
CA ARG A 34 -18.48 9.90 12.11
C ARG A 34 -18.28 11.32 11.55
N GLU A 35 -17.07 11.82 11.62
CA GLU A 35 -16.58 13.06 11.05
C GLU A 35 -16.26 12.98 9.54
N SER A 36 -16.18 11.77 8.97
CA SER A 36 -15.82 11.58 7.56
C SER A 36 -16.88 12.10 6.59
N ALA A 37 -16.46 12.41 5.35
CA ALA A 37 -17.36 12.97 4.34
C ALA A 37 -18.57 12.06 4.04
N PHE A 38 -18.44 10.74 4.21
CA PHE A 38 -19.54 9.80 4.04
C PHE A 38 -20.71 10.09 4.98
N PHE A 39 -20.44 10.32 6.27
CA PHE A 39 -21.49 10.54 7.26
C PHE A 39 -22.13 11.93 7.20
N SER A 40 -21.58 12.84 6.38
CA SER A 40 -22.25 14.11 6.04
C SER A 40 -23.49 13.91 5.15
N ARG A 41 -23.59 12.76 4.47
CA ARG A 41 -24.66 12.44 3.50
C ARG A 41 -25.42 11.16 3.82
N HIS A 42 -24.82 10.25 4.60
CA HIS A 42 -25.35 8.93 4.90
C HIS A 42 -25.36 8.68 6.41
N SER A 43 -26.34 7.94 6.92
CA SER A 43 -26.49 7.72 8.37
C SER A 43 -25.72 6.50 8.90
N ALA A 44 -25.44 5.52 8.04
CA ALA A 44 -24.83 4.25 8.42
C ALA A 44 -24.04 3.62 7.27
N LEU A 45 -23.01 2.84 7.63
CA LEU A 45 -22.31 1.93 6.73
C LEU A 45 -23.07 0.59 6.61
N PRO A 46 -23.03 -0.08 5.45
CA PRO A 46 -23.67 -1.38 5.28
C PRO A 46 -23.06 -2.41 6.23
N SER A 47 -23.89 -3.25 6.82
CA SER A 47 -23.46 -4.30 7.73
C SER A 47 -22.65 -5.40 7.01
N PRO A 48 -21.78 -6.13 7.73
CA PRO A 48 -21.10 -7.31 7.18
C PRO A 48 -22.05 -8.30 6.49
N ALA A 49 -23.22 -8.57 7.08
CA ALA A 49 -24.23 -9.46 6.50
C ALA A 49 -24.78 -8.95 5.17
N GLU A 50 -25.08 -7.65 5.06
CA GLU A 50 -25.53 -7.03 3.80
C GLU A 50 -24.44 -7.09 2.73
N VAL A 51 -23.19 -6.76 3.09
CA VAL A 51 -22.04 -6.82 2.17
C VAL A 51 -21.85 -8.24 1.63
N ARG A 52 -21.93 -9.27 2.49
CA ARG A 52 -21.84 -10.67 2.07
C ARG A 52 -22.99 -11.06 1.14
N ALA A 53 -24.23 -10.71 1.49
CA ALA A 53 -25.41 -11.03 0.69
C ALA A 53 -25.35 -10.39 -0.71
N LEU A 54 -24.99 -9.11 -0.79
CA LEU A 54 -24.84 -8.39 -2.07
C LEU A 54 -23.68 -8.94 -2.89
N THR A 55 -22.55 -9.29 -2.27
CA THR A 55 -21.42 -9.92 -2.97
C THR A 55 -21.83 -11.26 -3.59
N ALA A 56 -22.63 -12.07 -2.88
CA ALA A 56 -23.14 -13.34 -3.38
C ALA A 56 -24.10 -13.17 -4.57
N GLN A 57 -24.95 -12.13 -4.54
CA GLN A 57 -25.87 -11.82 -5.64
C GLN A 57 -25.16 -11.30 -6.90
N ALA A 58 -24.10 -10.51 -6.73
CA ALA A 58 -23.34 -9.94 -7.84
C ALA A 58 -22.53 -10.98 -8.63
N GLY A 59 -22.45 -12.24 -8.16
CA GLY A 59 -21.61 -13.28 -8.77
C GLY A 59 -20.12 -12.91 -8.82
N GLY A 60 -19.70 -11.97 -7.96
CA GLY A 60 -18.44 -11.23 -8.08
C GLY A 60 -17.18 -12.09 -7.90
N PRO A 61 -16.03 -11.63 -8.42
CA PRO A 61 -14.81 -12.43 -8.49
C PRO A 61 -14.23 -12.64 -7.09
N TYR A 62 -14.28 -13.87 -6.59
CA TYR A 62 -13.50 -14.27 -5.43
C TYR A 62 -12.02 -14.27 -5.80
N LYS A 63 -11.24 -13.26 -5.39
CA LYS A 63 -9.78 -13.42 -5.41
C LYS A 63 -9.40 -14.31 -4.22
N ARG A 64 -9.26 -15.61 -4.50
CA ARG A 64 -8.62 -16.55 -3.57
C ARG A 64 -7.13 -16.29 -3.57
N LEU A 65 -6.60 -15.95 -2.40
CA LEU A 65 -5.18 -15.80 -2.14
C LEU A 65 -4.60 -17.14 -1.63
N THR A 66 -3.28 -17.19 -1.49
CA THR A 66 -2.57 -18.32 -0.87
C THR A 66 -3.15 -18.63 0.52
N TYR A 67 -3.07 -19.90 0.93
CA TYR A 67 -3.60 -20.39 2.22
C TYR A 67 -5.11 -20.20 2.41
N GLY A 68 -5.88 -20.12 1.31
CA GLY A 68 -7.35 -20.02 1.37
C GLY A 68 -7.86 -18.65 1.83
N ARG A 69 -6.99 -17.64 1.94
CA ARG A 69 -7.39 -16.26 2.28
C ARG A 69 -8.26 -15.67 1.17
N ARG A 70 -9.22 -14.83 1.54
CA ARG A 70 -10.18 -14.22 0.61
C ARG A 70 -10.03 -12.70 0.64
N ARG A 71 -10.05 -12.09 -0.54
CA ARG A 71 -10.09 -10.63 -0.70
C ARG A 71 -11.17 -10.28 -1.73
N ASN A 72 -12.21 -9.61 -1.26
CA ASN A 72 -13.36 -9.21 -2.05
C ASN A 72 -13.48 -7.68 -2.07
N ILE A 73 -14.10 -7.16 -3.13
CA ILE A 73 -14.41 -5.75 -3.27
C ILE A 73 -15.88 -5.64 -3.66
N LEU A 74 -16.62 -4.77 -2.99
CA LEU A 74 -17.99 -4.41 -3.35
C LEU A 74 -18.07 -2.88 -3.51
N MET A 75 -18.64 -2.42 -4.62
CA MET A 75 -18.75 -0.99 -4.94
C MET A 75 -20.22 -0.56 -4.91
N PHE A 76 -20.50 0.48 -4.15
CA PHE A 76 -21.80 1.15 -4.06
C PHE A 76 -21.67 2.48 -4.82
N LEU A 77 -21.99 2.45 -6.12
CA LEU A 77 -21.77 3.58 -7.03
C LEU A 77 -22.63 4.81 -6.67
N ASP A 78 -23.82 4.57 -6.14
CA ASP A 78 -24.79 5.57 -5.72
C ASP A 78 -24.34 6.37 -4.49
N THR A 79 -23.66 5.70 -3.56
CA THR A 79 -23.12 6.34 -2.35
C THR A 79 -21.65 6.72 -2.46
N GLY A 80 -20.96 6.30 -3.53
CA GLY A 80 -19.51 6.49 -3.67
C GLY A 80 -18.71 5.72 -2.62
N LEU A 81 -19.20 4.56 -2.19
CA LEU A 81 -18.57 3.71 -1.17
C LEU A 81 -17.93 2.49 -1.82
N LEU A 82 -16.73 2.14 -1.38
CA LEU A 82 -16.07 0.87 -1.67
C LEU A 82 -15.86 0.11 -0.37
N VAL A 83 -16.25 -1.17 -0.36
CA VAL A 83 -16.02 -2.08 0.75
C VAL A 83 -15.02 -3.17 0.34
N LYS A 84 -13.82 -3.14 0.91
CA LYS A 84 -12.80 -4.19 0.75
C LYS A 84 -12.93 -5.15 1.93
N TRP A 85 -13.15 -6.43 1.68
CA TRP A 85 -13.45 -7.37 2.77
C TRP A 85 -12.97 -8.81 2.57
N GLY A 86 -12.80 -9.52 3.68
CA GLY A 86 -12.47 -10.95 3.74
C GLY A 86 -11.32 -11.27 4.70
N THR A 87 -11.01 -12.56 4.84
CA THR A 87 -9.94 -13.08 5.71
C THR A 87 -8.53 -12.65 5.33
N GLY A 88 -8.33 -12.19 4.09
CA GLY A 88 -7.06 -11.65 3.60
C GLY A 88 -6.92 -10.14 3.75
N VAL A 89 -7.94 -9.45 4.30
CA VAL A 89 -7.93 -8.00 4.51
C VAL A 89 -7.49 -7.72 5.94
N ALA A 90 -6.54 -6.80 6.11
CA ALA A 90 -6.00 -6.44 7.42
C ALA A 90 -6.46 -5.05 7.84
N LYS A 91 -6.79 -4.88 9.13
CA LYS A 91 -7.05 -3.55 9.72
C LYS A 91 -5.88 -2.57 9.52
N ALA A 92 -4.66 -3.08 9.39
CA ALA A 92 -3.46 -2.29 9.14
C ALA A 92 -3.57 -1.39 7.89
N GLU A 93 -4.29 -1.82 6.84
CA GLU A 93 -4.55 -1.00 5.66
C GLU A 93 -5.47 0.19 6.00
N GLY A 94 -6.56 -0.05 6.75
CA GLY A 94 -7.45 1.01 7.22
C GLY A 94 -6.74 1.99 8.17
N GLN A 95 -5.89 1.49 9.07
CA GLN A 95 -5.05 2.30 9.95
C GLN A 95 -4.06 3.15 9.15
N CYS A 96 -3.47 2.60 8.08
CA CYS A 96 -2.57 3.33 7.20
C CYS A 96 -3.30 4.47 6.48
N LEU A 97 -4.46 4.21 5.88
CA LEU A 97 -5.29 5.24 5.24
C LEU A 97 -5.66 6.34 6.22
N TRP A 98 -6.09 5.96 7.43
CA TRP A 98 -6.43 6.91 8.49
C TRP A 98 -5.22 7.78 8.88
N ALA A 99 -4.04 7.18 9.07
CA ALA A 99 -2.82 7.90 9.40
C ALA A 99 -2.40 8.85 8.28
N CYS A 100 -2.54 8.44 7.02
CA CYS A 100 -2.28 9.31 5.88
C CYS A 100 -3.18 10.56 5.91
N GLN A 101 -4.48 10.39 6.18
CA GLN A 101 -5.44 11.51 6.25
C GLN A 101 -5.18 12.46 7.43
N HIS A 102 -4.78 11.93 8.58
CA HIS A 102 -4.70 12.69 9.83
C HIS A 102 -3.30 13.25 10.14
N SER A 103 -2.24 12.50 9.81
CA SER A 103 -0.86 12.92 10.08
C SER A 103 -0.24 13.70 8.93
N ILE A 104 -0.61 13.35 7.70
CA ILE A 104 0.05 13.83 6.48
C ILE A 104 -0.94 14.28 5.39
N PRO A 105 -2.00 15.05 5.72
CA PRO A 105 -2.94 15.53 4.72
C PRO A 105 -2.20 16.32 3.64
N GLY A 106 -2.47 15.99 2.37
CA GLY A 106 -1.87 16.63 1.21
C GLY A 106 -0.45 16.17 0.84
N VAL A 107 0.18 15.27 1.62
CA VAL A 107 1.45 14.62 1.23
C VAL A 107 1.20 13.60 0.12
N VAL A 108 0.23 12.73 0.33
CA VAL A 108 -0.17 11.68 -0.61
C VAL A 108 -1.69 11.66 -0.73
N PRO A 109 -2.24 11.68 -1.95
CA PRO A 109 -3.67 11.50 -2.12
C PRO A 109 -4.04 10.03 -1.87
N VAL A 110 -4.93 9.80 -0.92
CA VAL A 110 -5.42 8.45 -0.54
C VAL A 110 -6.95 8.47 -0.47
N PRO A 111 -7.63 7.34 -0.70
CA PRO A 111 -9.06 7.24 -0.41
C PRO A 111 -9.35 7.58 1.05
N GLU A 112 -10.41 8.35 1.32
CA GLU A 112 -10.91 8.54 2.68
C GLU A 112 -11.35 7.19 3.29
N ILE A 113 -10.99 6.91 4.56
CA ILE A 113 -11.45 5.70 5.26
C ILE A 113 -12.59 6.12 6.17
N TYR A 114 -13.75 5.49 6.02
CA TYR A 114 -14.98 5.79 6.76
C TYR A 114 -15.11 4.94 8.03
N GLY A 115 -14.42 3.80 8.05
CA GLY A 115 -14.38 2.91 9.19
C GLY A 115 -13.97 1.50 8.82
N TRP A 116 -14.01 0.61 9.80
CA TRP A 116 -13.83 -0.82 9.59
C TRP A 116 -14.62 -1.62 10.62
N ARG A 117 -14.85 -2.89 10.26
CA ARG A 117 -15.48 -3.87 11.14
C ARG A 117 -14.77 -5.21 11.04
N THR A 118 -14.79 -5.95 12.14
CA THR A 118 -14.40 -7.35 12.17
C THR A 118 -15.64 -8.18 12.52
N ASP A 119 -15.92 -9.17 11.70
CA ASP A 119 -17.09 -10.02 11.85
C ASP A 119 -16.70 -11.48 11.64
N ARG A 120 -16.97 -12.30 12.66
CA ARG A 120 -16.67 -13.72 12.65
C ARG A 120 -17.87 -14.51 12.16
N ASP A 121 -17.70 -15.19 11.03
CA ASP A 121 -18.68 -16.10 10.45
C ASP A 121 -18.20 -17.54 10.58
N HIS A 122 -18.87 -18.33 11.43
CA HIS A 122 -18.66 -19.75 11.77
C HIS A 122 -17.19 -20.20 11.97
N GLU A 123 -16.38 -20.22 10.92
CA GLU A 123 -15.00 -20.73 10.86
C GLU A 123 -13.95 -19.63 10.68
N PHE A 124 -14.32 -18.45 10.21
CA PHE A 124 -13.37 -17.41 9.80
C PHE A 124 -13.74 -16.03 10.33
N GLU A 125 -12.72 -15.21 10.57
CA GLU A 125 -12.86 -13.81 10.91
C GLU A 125 -12.57 -12.95 9.68
N ASP A 126 -13.59 -12.29 9.16
CA ASP A 126 -13.45 -11.37 8.03
C ASP A 126 -13.27 -9.94 8.56
N THR A 127 -12.36 -9.19 7.93
CA THR A 127 -12.28 -7.73 8.12
C THR A 127 -12.98 -7.03 6.96
N PHE A 128 -13.67 -5.93 7.25
CA PHE A 128 -14.35 -5.07 6.29
C PHE A 128 -13.78 -3.65 6.43
N LEU A 129 -13.18 -3.12 5.37
CA LEU A 129 -12.73 -1.74 5.28
C LEU A 129 -13.71 -0.97 4.41
N TYR A 130 -14.25 0.12 4.96
CA TYR A 130 -15.20 1.00 4.29
C TYR A 130 -14.48 2.29 3.91
N MET A 131 -14.32 2.54 2.61
CA MET A 131 -13.54 3.66 2.12
C MET A 131 -14.18 4.32 0.90
N GLU A 132 -13.67 5.49 0.55
CA GLU A 132 -14.05 6.24 -0.63
C GLU A 132 -13.88 5.40 -1.90
N LEU A 133 -14.94 5.35 -2.72
CA LEU A 133 -14.81 4.93 -4.11
C LEU A 133 -14.30 6.11 -4.93
N VAL A 134 -12.99 6.15 -5.15
CA VAL A 134 -12.34 7.19 -5.96
C VAL A 134 -12.86 7.12 -7.39
N LYS A 135 -13.45 8.22 -7.86
CA LYS A 135 -13.97 8.35 -9.23
C LYS A 135 -12.87 8.76 -10.17
N GLY A 136 -12.35 7.80 -10.92
CA GLY A 136 -11.34 8.00 -11.96
C GLY A 136 -11.01 6.67 -12.63
N ASP A 137 -10.02 6.70 -13.50
CA ASP A 137 -9.50 5.51 -14.15
C ASP A 137 -8.16 5.11 -13.52
N THR A 138 -7.85 3.82 -13.50
CA THR A 138 -6.50 3.39 -13.13
C THR A 138 -5.50 3.89 -14.17
N LEU A 139 -4.28 4.23 -13.75
CA LEU A 139 -3.22 4.64 -14.66
C LEU A 139 -2.91 3.54 -15.67
N GLU A 140 -2.91 2.27 -15.26
CA GLU A 140 -2.77 1.12 -16.17
C GLU A 140 -3.76 1.16 -17.34
N ALA A 141 -5.06 1.33 -17.05
CA ALA A 141 -6.09 1.39 -18.09
C ALA A 141 -5.94 2.62 -19.00
N ARG A 142 -5.49 3.76 -18.47
CA ARG A 142 -5.29 4.99 -19.23
C ARG A 142 -4.00 4.99 -20.04
N TRP A 143 -2.97 4.31 -19.55
CA TRP A 143 -1.59 4.35 -20.05
C TRP A 143 -1.46 4.21 -21.57
N PRO A 144 -2.16 3.27 -22.25
CA PRO A 144 -2.06 3.08 -23.70
C PRO A 144 -2.57 4.28 -24.52
N THR A 145 -3.40 5.13 -23.91
CA THR A 145 -4.05 6.28 -24.58
C THR A 145 -3.45 7.63 -24.21
N LEU A 146 -2.54 7.67 -23.23
CA LEU A 146 -1.88 8.90 -22.80
C LEU A 146 -0.79 9.31 -23.80
N LEU A 147 -0.71 10.61 -24.07
CA LEU A 147 0.40 11.19 -24.82
C LEU A 147 1.69 11.14 -23.98
N SER A 148 2.86 11.21 -24.63
CA SER A 148 4.15 11.20 -23.92
C SER A 148 4.29 12.36 -22.91
N GLU A 149 3.75 13.54 -23.26
CA GLU A 149 3.72 14.70 -22.36
C GLU A 149 2.86 14.45 -21.09
N ASP A 150 1.75 13.73 -21.25
CA ASP A 150 0.86 13.36 -20.16
C ASP A 150 1.48 12.29 -19.26
N LYS A 151 2.10 11.26 -19.85
CA LYS A 151 2.86 10.24 -19.12
C LYS A 151 4.00 10.86 -18.32
N PHE A 152 4.71 11.82 -18.92
CA PHE A 152 5.75 12.60 -18.24
C PHE A 152 5.16 13.42 -17.09
N ALA A 153 4.07 14.15 -17.32
CA ALA A 153 3.42 14.97 -16.30
C ALA A 153 2.93 14.14 -15.09
N ILE A 154 2.35 12.96 -15.33
CA ILE A 154 1.96 12.01 -14.26
C ILE A 154 3.19 11.49 -13.52
N SER A 155 4.28 11.17 -14.23
CA SER A 155 5.52 10.70 -13.61
C SER A 155 6.13 11.76 -12.69
N MET A 156 6.07 13.04 -13.08
CA MET A 156 6.52 14.15 -12.23
C MET A 156 5.63 14.33 -10.99
N GLN A 157 4.32 14.20 -11.13
CA GLN A 157 3.40 14.20 -9.99
C GLN A 157 3.73 13.05 -9.01
N LEU A 158 3.99 11.85 -9.53
CA LEU A 158 4.34 10.69 -8.72
C LEU A 158 5.68 10.87 -8.00
N ARG A 159 6.70 11.40 -8.69
CA ARG A 159 7.99 11.78 -8.07
C ARG A 159 7.78 12.71 -6.89
N ASP A 160 6.96 13.76 -7.07
CA ASP A 160 6.72 14.75 -6.02
C ASP A 160 5.92 14.19 -4.85
N ILE A 161 4.99 13.24 -5.10
CA ILE A 161 4.29 12.50 -4.05
C ILE A 161 5.27 11.64 -3.27
N LEU A 162 6.09 10.81 -3.95
CA LEU A 162 7.04 9.91 -3.31
C LEU A 162 8.14 10.67 -2.55
N ALA A 163 8.63 11.78 -3.09
CA ALA A 163 9.60 12.63 -2.41
C ALA A 163 9.04 13.21 -1.10
N ARG A 164 7.74 13.52 -1.05
CA ARG A 164 7.08 13.97 0.18
C ARG A 164 6.77 12.83 1.13
N MET A 165 6.33 11.67 0.63
CA MET A 165 6.12 10.46 1.45
C MET A 165 7.40 10.00 2.14
N ARG A 166 8.55 9.98 1.43
CA ARG A 166 9.85 9.59 1.99
C ARG A 166 10.35 10.53 3.09
N ARG A 167 9.75 11.71 3.24
CA ARG A 167 10.06 12.68 4.31
C ARG A 167 9.20 12.51 5.55
N VAL A 168 8.19 11.64 5.53
CA VAL A 168 7.41 11.30 6.73
C VAL A 168 8.33 10.55 7.69
N GLN A 169 8.32 10.95 8.96
CA GLN A 169 9.23 10.43 9.98
C GLN A 169 8.49 9.54 10.97
N GLN A 170 9.21 8.59 11.56
CA GLN A 170 8.82 7.92 12.79
C GLN A 170 9.22 8.78 13.98
N ASP A 171 8.83 8.33 15.18
CA ASP A 171 9.48 8.79 16.40
C ASP A 171 10.96 8.36 16.38
N PRO A 172 11.93 9.29 16.45
CA PRO A 172 13.36 8.96 16.41
C PRO A 172 13.80 7.98 17.49
N ASP A 173 13.14 7.99 18.65
CA ASP A 173 13.47 7.12 19.79
C ASP A 173 12.79 5.74 19.69
N ASP A 174 11.92 5.55 18.71
CA ASP A 174 11.09 4.34 18.55
C ASP A 174 11.06 3.90 17.08
N SER A 175 12.23 3.84 16.43
CA SER A 175 12.34 3.42 15.03
C SER A 175 12.10 1.91 14.84
N PHE A 176 11.47 1.52 13.73
CA PHE A 176 11.24 0.11 13.36
C PHE A 176 10.96 -0.07 11.86
N LEU A 177 11.01 -1.31 11.40
CA LEU A 177 10.52 -1.74 10.08
C LEU A 177 9.34 -2.67 10.27
N GLY A 178 8.19 -2.33 9.69
CA GLY A 178 6.90 -2.96 9.99
C GLY A 178 5.74 -2.15 9.42
N HIS A 179 4.51 -2.66 9.55
CA HIS A 179 3.33 -1.84 9.25
C HIS A 179 3.25 -0.63 10.15
N VAL A 180 2.44 0.35 9.75
CA VAL A 180 2.24 1.61 10.46
C VAL A 180 2.06 1.48 11.99
N GLY A 181 1.46 0.38 12.48
CA GLY A 181 1.28 0.11 13.91
C GLY A 181 2.34 -0.77 14.58
N ARG A 182 3.53 -0.93 13.99
CA ARG A 182 4.61 -1.83 14.46
C ARG A 182 4.20 -3.31 14.45
N GLN A 183 3.46 -3.73 13.44
CA GLN A 183 3.13 -5.14 13.18
C GLN A 183 4.02 -5.73 12.06
N PRO A 184 4.11 -7.06 11.94
CA PRO A 184 4.85 -7.71 10.86
C PRO A 184 4.38 -7.26 9.49
N LEU A 185 5.33 -7.07 8.56
CA LEU A 185 5.09 -6.67 7.18
C LEU A 185 4.17 -7.65 6.44
N LEU A 186 3.29 -7.09 5.63
CA LEU A 186 2.27 -7.74 4.82
C LEU A 186 2.65 -7.74 3.33
N ASP A 187 3.86 -7.31 2.99
CA ASP A 187 4.41 -7.49 1.65
C ASP A 187 4.26 -8.95 1.22
N TYR A 188 3.85 -9.17 -0.03
CA TYR A 188 3.65 -10.53 -0.54
C TYR A 188 4.89 -11.39 -0.45
N ILE A 189 6.09 -10.80 -0.49
CA ILE A 189 7.36 -11.50 -0.29
C ILE A 189 7.37 -12.24 1.04
N PHE A 190 6.81 -11.64 2.09
CA PHE A 190 6.72 -12.22 3.43
C PHE A 190 5.48 -13.09 3.59
N THR A 191 4.31 -12.60 3.16
CA THR A 191 3.01 -13.22 3.46
C THR A 191 2.68 -14.47 2.65
N GLN A 192 3.35 -14.71 1.52
CA GLN A 192 3.21 -15.97 0.78
C GLN A 192 4.06 -17.11 1.35
N THR A 193 4.77 -16.87 2.44
CA THR A 193 5.46 -17.90 3.20
C THR A 193 4.72 -18.15 4.52
N ALA A 194 5.03 -19.26 5.20
CA ALA A 194 4.57 -19.48 6.58
C ALA A 194 5.29 -18.58 7.61
N LEU A 195 6.15 -17.67 7.16
CA LEU A 195 7.00 -16.85 7.99
C LEU A 195 6.37 -15.49 8.26
N THR A 196 6.72 -14.90 9.40
CA THR A 196 6.24 -13.60 9.83
C THR A 196 7.34 -12.56 9.62
N GLY A 197 7.13 -11.61 8.71
CA GLY A 197 8.13 -10.62 8.30
C GLY A 197 8.25 -9.44 9.25
N GLY A 198 8.79 -9.66 10.45
CA GLY A 198 9.08 -8.60 11.43
C GLY A 198 8.02 -8.48 12.54
N PRO A 199 7.86 -7.30 13.17
CA PRO A 199 8.62 -6.07 12.90
C PRO A 199 10.12 -6.26 13.18
N PHE A 200 10.97 -5.49 12.51
CA PHE A 200 12.42 -5.52 12.65
C PHE A 200 12.91 -4.22 13.30
N GLN A 201 14.03 -4.29 14.02
CA GLN A 201 14.64 -3.12 14.66
C GLN A 201 15.66 -2.42 13.75
N SER A 202 16.16 -3.10 12.72
CA SER A 202 17.10 -2.50 11.77
C SER A 202 16.93 -3.05 10.36
N THR A 203 17.36 -2.28 9.37
CA THR A 203 17.44 -2.72 7.97
C THR A 203 18.31 -3.97 7.84
N ARG A 204 19.38 -4.09 8.64
CA ARG A 204 20.22 -5.30 8.71
C ARG A 204 19.41 -6.54 9.08
N GLU A 205 18.57 -6.47 10.10
CA GLU A 205 17.72 -7.59 10.53
C GLU A 205 16.73 -8.00 9.43
N LEU A 206 16.11 -7.03 8.75
CA LEU A 206 15.22 -7.31 7.62
C LEU A 206 15.97 -7.98 6.47
N ASN A 207 17.14 -7.47 6.10
CA ASN A 207 17.97 -8.02 5.02
C ASN A 207 18.47 -9.43 5.33
N ASP A 208 18.92 -9.66 6.57
CA ASP A 208 19.30 -10.98 7.06
C ASP A 208 18.11 -11.94 6.99
N PHE A 209 16.94 -11.49 7.43
CA PHE A 209 15.72 -12.29 7.37
C PHE A 209 15.39 -12.67 5.91
N LEU A 210 15.37 -11.70 4.99
CA LEU A 210 15.14 -11.94 3.55
C LEU A 210 16.13 -12.98 3.00
N ALA A 211 17.42 -12.86 3.32
CA ALA A 211 18.43 -13.80 2.88
C ALA A 211 18.29 -15.20 3.51
N ARG A 212 17.75 -15.31 4.73
CA ARG A 212 17.48 -16.61 5.38
C ARG A 212 16.20 -17.29 4.86
N MET A 213 15.20 -16.50 4.41
CA MET A 213 13.92 -17.02 3.95
C MET A 213 14.06 -18.07 2.84
N CYS A 214 15.04 -17.93 1.95
CA CYS A 214 15.30 -18.89 0.87
C CYS A 214 15.59 -20.31 1.42
N LEU A 215 16.34 -20.40 2.51
CA LEU A 215 16.64 -21.67 3.18
C LEU A 215 15.45 -22.14 4.02
N MET A 216 14.81 -21.23 4.76
CA MET A 216 13.66 -21.55 5.60
C MET A 216 12.48 -22.12 4.78
N LYS A 217 12.24 -21.57 3.58
CA LYS A 217 11.21 -22.07 2.67
C LYS A 217 11.47 -23.51 2.23
N ARG A 218 12.74 -23.90 2.04
CA ARG A 218 13.15 -25.23 1.56
C ARG A 218 13.28 -26.27 2.66
N LYS A 219 13.77 -25.86 3.84
CA LYS A 219 14.19 -26.77 4.92
C LYS A 219 13.27 -26.74 6.15
N GLY A 220 12.28 -25.85 6.18
CA GLY A 220 11.46 -25.57 7.35
C GLY A 220 11.95 -24.34 8.10
N TYR A 221 11.10 -23.79 8.98
CA TYR A 221 11.44 -22.60 9.76
C TYR A 221 12.61 -22.87 10.71
N ASP A 222 13.65 -22.05 10.60
CA ASP A 222 14.80 -22.05 11.48
C ASP A 222 15.31 -20.60 11.59
N PRO A 223 15.07 -19.91 12.73
CA PRO A 223 15.50 -18.53 12.92
C PRO A 223 17.03 -18.38 12.91
N GLU A 224 17.76 -19.47 13.21
CA GLU A 224 19.22 -19.53 13.22
C GLU A 224 19.79 -20.07 11.90
N ALA A 225 18.94 -20.19 10.86
CA ALA A 225 19.40 -20.58 9.54
C ALA A 225 20.54 -19.64 9.10
N PRO A 226 21.60 -20.18 8.49
CA PRO A 226 22.68 -19.35 7.97
C PRO A 226 22.16 -18.39 6.90
N ILE A 227 22.85 -17.27 6.71
CA ILE A 227 22.60 -16.39 5.56
C ILE A 227 22.78 -17.19 4.27
N SER A 228 21.74 -17.25 3.43
CA SER A 228 21.90 -17.78 2.08
C SER A 228 22.57 -16.72 1.21
N HIS A 229 23.48 -17.16 0.34
CA HIS A 229 24.13 -16.29 -0.64
C HIS A 229 24.72 -14.99 -0.05
N PRO A 230 25.72 -15.09 0.86
CA PRO A 230 26.33 -13.94 1.53
C PRO A 230 26.91 -12.90 0.55
N GLU A 231 27.28 -13.31 -0.66
CA GLU A 231 27.73 -12.44 -1.74
C GLU A 231 26.66 -11.44 -2.20
N TYR A 232 25.38 -11.85 -2.26
CA TYR A 232 24.27 -10.95 -2.58
C TYR A 232 23.78 -10.20 -1.34
N ARG A 233 23.76 -10.87 -0.17
CA ARG A 233 23.36 -10.23 1.08
C ARG A 233 24.24 -9.02 1.42
N SER A 234 25.55 -9.11 1.21
CA SER A 234 26.48 -8.02 1.50
C SER A 234 26.31 -6.78 0.62
N GLN A 235 25.59 -6.91 -0.50
CA GLN A 235 25.28 -5.80 -1.41
C GLN A 235 23.98 -5.07 -1.03
N LEU A 236 23.15 -5.63 -0.14
CA LEU A 236 21.98 -4.92 0.40
C LEU A 236 22.45 -3.90 1.45
N PRO A 237 22.07 -2.61 1.34
CA PRO A 237 22.51 -1.58 2.26
C PRO A 237 21.82 -1.74 3.61
N ASP A 238 22.62 -1.79 4.68
CA ASP A 238 22.13 -1.95 6.06
C ASP A 238 21.91 -0.63 6.79
N ASP A 239 22.56 0.44 6.35
CA ASP A 239 22.63 1.73 7.07
C ASP A 239 21.83 2.84 6.33
N GLY A 240 21.00 2.46 5.37
CA GLY A 240 20.10 3.37 4.66
C GLY A 240 18.92 3.85 5.53
N PRO A 241 18.28 4.98 5.18
CA PRO A 241 17.15 5.49 5.94
C PRO A 241 15.94 4.54 5.86
N ILE A 242 15.17 4.50 6.95
CA ILE A 242 13.86 3.85 6.98
C ILE A 242 12.83 4.86 6.48
N THR A 243 12.07 4.50 5.44
CA THR A 243 11.09 5.38 4.80
C THR A 243 9.69 4.79 4.86
N PHE A 244 8.68 5.67 4.88
CA PHE A 244 7.31 5.27 4.67
C PHE A 244 7.11 4.92 3.18
N THR A 245 6.70 3.70 2.92
CA THR A 245 6.76 3.03 1.62
C THR A 245 5.42 2.37 1.32
N HIS A 246 4.93 2.52 0.09
CA HIS A 246 3.68 1.91 -0.37
C HIS A 246 3.86 0.41 -0.61
N SER A 247 4.99 0.02 -1.19
CA SER A 247 5.39 -1.38 -1.47
C SER A 247 4.46 -2.15 -2.43
N ASP A 248 3.56 -1.47 -3.13
CA ASP A 248 2.71 -2.09 -4.17
C ASP A 248 2.27 -1.07 -5.22
N LEU A 249 3.16 -0.15 -5.61
CA LEU A 249 2.81 1.02 -6.42
C LEU A 249 2.74 0.71 -7.93
N HIS A 250 2.05 -0.38 -8.28
CA HIS A 250 1.77 -0.73 -9.66
C HIS A 250 0.84 0.32 -10.33
N PRO A 251 0.92 0.57 -11.65
CA PRO A 251 0.00 1.50 -12.33
C PRO A 251 -1.49 1.21 -12.14
N SER A 252 -1.89 -0.02 -11.84
CA SER A 252 -3.28 -0.37 -11.49
C SER A 252 -3.74 0.23 -10.15
N ASN A 253 -2.79 0.61 -9.29
CA ASN A 253 -3.02 1.15 -7.95
C ASN A 253 -2.89 2.68 -7.90
N ILE A 254 -2.82 3.33 -9.06
CA ILE A 254 -2.77 4.80 -9.19
C ILE A 254 -4.04 5.23 -9.92
N MET A 255 -4.90 5.98 -9.25
CA MET A 255 -6.11 6.54 -9.85
C MET A 255 -5.80 7.89 -10.48
N VAL A 256 -6.22 8.11 -11.71
CA VAL A 256 -6.05 9.37 -12.45
C VAL A 256 -7.39 9.91 -12.94
N SER A 257 -7.43 11.21 -13.25
CA SER A 257 -8.60 11.85 -13.83
C SER A 257 -8.99 11.24 -15.17
N GLY A 258 -10.29 11.27 -15.47
CA GLY A 258 -10.83 10.76 -16.72
C GLY A 258 -10.34 11.56 -17.93
N PRO A 259 -10.52 11.02 -19.15
CA PRO A 259 -10.08 11.66 -20.39
C PRO A 259 -10.69 13.05 -20.62
N ASP A 260 -11.91 13.27 -20.14
CA ASP A 260 -12.65 14.51 -20.36
C ASP A 260 -12.47 15.54 -19.22
N ASP A 261 -11.68 15.21 -18.19
CA ASP A 261 -11.50 16.02 -16.97
C ASP A 261 -10.36 17.04 -17.06
N GLY A 262 -9.86 17.30 -18.28
CA GLY A 262 -8.71 18.16 -18.55
C GLY A 262 -7.37 17.41 -18.42
N PRO A 263 -6.26 18.12 -18.13
CA PRO A 263 -4.94 17.50 -18.00
C PRO A 263 -4.92 16.38 -16.96
N PRO A 264 -4.21 15.26 -17.22
CA PRO A 264 -4.22 14.12 -16.33
C PRO A 264 -3.58 14.45 -14.99
N ARG A 265 -4.33 14.15 -13.92
CA ARG A 265 -3.89 14.35 -12.54
C ARG A 265 -4.05 13.07 -11.74
N ILE A 266 -3.12 12.81 -10.82
CA ILE A 266 -3.25 11.73 -9.84
C ILE A 266 -4.34 12.14 -8.84
N LEU A 267 -5.38 11.31 -8.74
CA LEU A 267 -6.51 11.50 -7.83
C LEU A 267 -6.31 10.79 -6.50
N ALA A 268 -5.73 9.59 -6.52
CA ALA A 268 -5.43 8.80 -5.33
C ALA A 268 -4.43 7.68 -5.64
N ILE A 269 -3.65 7.28 -4.63
CA ILE A 269 -2.94 6.01 -4.59
C ILE A 269 -3.77 5.05 -3.73
N ILE A 270 -4.02 3.83 -4.22
CA ILE A 270 -4.89 2.83 -3.59
C ILE A 270 -4.12 1.53 -3.28
N ASP A 271 -4.77 0.60 -2.55
CA ASP A 271 -4.22 -0.70 -2.14
C ASP A 271 -2.98 -0.62 -1.22
N TRP A 272 -3.13 0.10 -0.11
CA TRP A 272 -2.09 0.32 0.92
C TRP A 272 -1.81 -0.90 1.80
N GLN A 273 -2.27 -2.09 1.43
CA GLN A 273 -2.17 -3.29 2.26
C GLN A 273 -0.73 -3.71 2.56
N GLN A 274 0.21 -3.47 1.63
CA GLN A 274 1.63 -3.80 1.79
C GLN A 274 2.44 -2.64 2.37
N SER A 275 1.81 -1.49 2.63
CA SER A 275 2.52 -0.29 3.04
C SER A 275 3.04 -0.33 4.47
N GLY A 276 4.08 0.44 4.75
CA GLY A 276 4.71 0.45 6.06
C GLY A 276 6.04 1.16 6.04
N TRP A 277 6.88 0.82 7.02
CA TRP A 277 8.23 1.33 7.17
C TRP A 277 9.24 0.31 6.66
N TYR A 278 9.96 0.69 5.62
CA TYR A 278 10.88 -0.17 4.87
C TYR A 278 12.23 0.51 4.68
N PRO A 279 13.29 -0.23 4.28
CA PRO A 279 14.52 0.38 3.81
C PRO A 279 14.23 1.24 2.57
N SER A 280 14.91 2.38 2.41
CA SER A 280 14.61 3.34 1.35
C SER A 280 14.69 2.79 -0.08
N TYR A 281 15.49 1.76 -0.32
CA TYR A 281 15.64 1.13 -1.63
C TYR A 281 14.41 0.27 -2.01
N TRP A 282 13.56 -0.10 -1.04
CA TRP A 282 12.49 -1.09 -1.24
C TRP A 282 11.44 -0.62 -2.25
N GLU A 283 11.04 0.65 -2.22
CA GLU A 283 10.06 1.19 -3.17
C GLU A 283 10.56 1.11 -4.62
N TRP A 284 11.85 1.42 -4.85
CA TRP A 284 12.46 1.26 -6.18
C TRP A 284 12.38 -0.20 -6.62
N CYS A 285 12.79 -1.12 -5.75
CA CYS A 285 12.82 -2.54 -6.07
C CYS A 285 11.44 -3.08 -6.41
N LYS A 286 10.41 -2.70 -5.65
CA LYS A 286 9.02 -3.11 -5.90
C LYS A 286 8.47 -2.50 -7.18
N LEU A 287 8.70 -1.21 -7.44
CA LEU A 287 8.29 -0.57 -8.70
C LEU A 287 8.97 -1.19 -9.92
N ALA A 288 10.26 -1.47 -9.83
CA ALA A 288 11.05 -2.14 -10.84
C ALA A 288 10.56 -3.57 -11.12
N TRP A 289 10.15 -4.28 -10.07
CA TRP A 289 9.66 -5.66 -10.14
C TRP A 289 8.24 -5.79 -10.70
N CYS A 290 7.35 -4.86 -10.35
CA CYS A 290 5.93 -4.97 -10.65
C CYS A 290 5.56 -4.79 -12.13
N VAL A 291 6.51 -4.44 -13.01
CA VAL A 291 6.25 -4.14 -14.43
C VAL A 291 7.20 -4.91 -15.35
N PRO A 292 6.83 -5.12 -16.64
CA PRO A 292 7.74 -5.74 -17.60
C PRO A 292 9.03 -4.93 -17.73
N TYR A 293 10.18 -5.60 -17.56
CA TYR A 293 11.52 -4.98 -17.65
C TYR A 293 11.76 -4.24 -18.98
N GLU A 294 11.17 -4.73 -20.07
CA GLU A 294 11.28 -4.14 -21.41
C GLU A 294 10.19 -3.09 -21.70
N GLY A 295 9.24 -2.88 -20.79
CA GLY A 295 8.15 -1.93 -20.97
C GLY A 295 8.61 -0.49 -20.80
N GLU A 296 8.00 0.44 -21.56
CA GLU A 296 8.31 1.88 -21.48
C GLU A 296 8.21 2.44 -20.06
N TRP A 297 7.29 1.92 -19.23
CA TRP A 297 7.18 2.31 -17.82
C TRP A 297 8.49 2.10 -17.07
N TYR A 298 9.11 0.92 -17.24
CA TYR A 298 10.37 0.58 -16.58
C TYR A 298 11.54 1.37 -17.18
N THR A 299 11.65 1.39 -18.50
CA THR A 299 12.85 1.90 -19.19
C THR A 299 12.89 3.42 -19.27
N GLU A 300 11.74 4.08 -19.43
CA GLU A 300 11.67 5.52 -19.66
C GLU A 300 11.17 6.29 -18.44
N TYR A 301 10.10 5.84 -17.78
CA TYR A 301 9.39 6.67 -16.79
C TYR A 301 9.81 6.40 -15.34
N LEU A 302 10.06 5.15 -14.97
CA LEU A 302 10.50 4.79 -13.62
C LEU A 302 11.78 5.53 -13.18
N PRO A 303 12.84 5.68 -14.01
CA PRO A 303 14.02 6.47 -13.66
C PRO A 303 13.74 7.97 -13.47
N GLN A 304 12.60 8.47 -13.97
CA GLN A 304 12.16 9.84 -13.76
C GLN A 304 11.38 10.00 -12.45
N ILE A 305 10.78 8.92 -11.95
CA ILE A 305 9.98 8.87 -10.72
C ILE A 305 10.89 8.68 -9.49
N LEU A 306 11.83 7.75 -9.57
CA LEU A 306 12.79 7.45 -8.51
C LEU A 306 14.20 7.24 -9.11
N THR A 307 15.22 7.47 -8.30
CA THR A 307 16.60 7.16 -8.68
C THR A 307 16.81 5.65 -8.61
N PRO A 308 17.48 5.04 -9.60
CA PRO A 308 17.88 3.64 -9.53
C PRO A 308 18.69 3.32 -8.27
N GLU A 309 18.39 2.18 -7.65
CA GLU A 309 19.06 1.70 -6.44
C GLU A 309 19.89 0.45 -6.76
N ASP A 310 21.17 0.44 -6.37
CA ASP A 310 22.09 -0.69 -6.57
C ASP A 310 21.61 -1.98 -5.85
N ALA A 311 20.75 -1.82 -4.85
CA ALA A 311 20.14 -2.92 -4.11
C ALA A 311 19.18 -3.78 -4.95
N TYR A 312 18.78 -3.34 -6.16
CA TYR A 312 17.78 -4.05 -6.95
C TYR A 312 18.20 -5.48 -7.33
N GLU A 313 19.43 -5.67 -7.83
CA GLU A 313 19.90 -7.01 -8.23
C GLU A 313 19.94 -8.02 -7.06
N PRO A 314 20.60 -7.73 -5.92
CA PRO A 314 20.58 -8.66 -4.79
C PRO A 314 19.18 -8.86 -4.19
N TRP A 315 18.34 -7.82 -4.16
CA TRP A 315 16.96 -7.95 -3.71
C TRP A 315 16.12 -8.85 -4.62
N CYS A 316 16.28 -8.68 -5.94
CA CYS A 316 15.64 -9.48 -6.98
C CYS A 316 16.07 -10.94 -6.87
N TYR A 317 17.36 -11.20 -6.63
CA TYR A 317 17.89 -12.55 -6.42
C TYR A 317 17.19 -13.30 -5.27
N PHE A 318 17.06 -12.67 -4.10
CA PHE A 318 16.39 -13.30 -2.96
C PHE A 318 14.89 -13.48 -3.22
N THR A 319 14.24 -12.51 -3.87
CA THR A 319 12.81 -12.57 -4.20
C THR A 319 12.52 -13.70 -5.21
N LEU A 320 13.28 -13.82 -6.29
CA LEU A 320 13.19 -14.94 -7.26
C LEU A 320 13.47 -16.29 -6.60
N SER A 321 14.42 -16.35 -5.66
CA SER A 321 14.76 -17.57 -4.93
C SER A 321 13.62 -18.08 -4.03
N LEU A 322 12.68 -17.18 -3.68
CA LEU A 322 11.43 -17.50 -3.01
C LEU A 322 10.32 -17.93 -3.99
N GLY A 323 10.58 -18.02 -5.29
CA GLY A 323 9.65 -18.54 -6.30
C GLY A 323 8.57 -17.54 -6.73
N PHE A 324 8.89 -16.24 -6.69
CA PHE A 324 8.08 -15.16 -7.25
C PHE A 324 8.46 -14.87 -8.70
#